data_AF-A0A7Y3FYD9-F1
#
_entry.id   AF-A0A7Y3FYD9-F1
#
_cell.length_a   1.000
_cell.length_b   1.000
_cell.length_c   1.000
_cell.angle_alpha   90.00
_cell.angle_beta   90.00
_cell.angle_gamma   90.00
#
_symmetry.space_group_name_H-M   'P 1'
#
loop_
_entity.id
_entity.type
_entity.pdbx_description
1 polymer ?
#
loop_
_entity_poly.entity_id
_entity_poly.type
_entity_poly.pdbx_seq_one_letter_code
_entity_poly.pdbx_strand_id
1 'polypeptide(L)'
;DHAGVGDFYGMFEAQTIFDKIPTPSEPGKALLCTPLKIDWTFYCYKCDGMASLRTCPHDKEDRVLLSGTMLRKMLSEGGDLPDHFGRDEVVAILRKYYESLTDKVEIKLHGAATGD
;
A
#
# COMPACT_ATOMS: atom_id res chain seq x y z
N ASP A 1 4.78 3.53 -5.51
CA ASP A 1 4.36 3.18 -6.87
C ASP A 1 3.06 3.91 -7.22
N HIS A 2 3.13 5.23 -7.36
CA HIS A 2 1.93 6.05 -7.60
C HIS A 2 1.59 6.03 -9.09
N ALA A 3 0.35 5.67 -9.43
CA ALA A 3 -0.10 5.43 -10.80
C ALA A 3 0.69 4.35 -11.57
N GLY A 4 1.30 3.42 -10.83
CA GLY A 4 2.02 2.29 -11.41
C GLY A 4 1.11 1.22 -11.99
N VAL A 5 1.72 0.35 -12.78
CA VAL A 5 1.15 -0.89 -13.30
C VAL A 5 2.28 -1.91 -13.36
N GLY A 6 2.03 -3.14 -12.88
CA GLY A 6 3.03 -4.20 -12.87
C GLY A 6 4.38 -3.77 -12.28
N ASP A 7 5.47 -4.20 -12.92
CA ASP A 7 6.85 -3.90 -12.51
C ASP A 7 7.51 -2.86 -13.45
N PHE A 8 6.71 -1.99 -14.09
CA PHE A 8 7.21 -1.01 -15.07
C PHE A 8 7.96 0.16 -14.43
N TYR A 9 7.74 0.43 -13.15
CA TYR A 9 8.31 1.56 -12.43
C TYR A 9 8.86 1.14 -11.08
N GLY A 10 9.90 1.83 -10.62
CA GLY A 10 10.42 1.68 -9.27
C GLY A 10 9.49 2.27 -8.21
N MET A 11 9.59 1.76 -6.99
CA MET A 11 8.68 2.09 -5.87
C MET A 11 8.52 3.60 -5.60
N PHE A 12 9.58 4.40 -5.77
CA PHE A 12 9.59 5.84 -5.48
C PHE A 12 9.88 6.71 -6.71
N GLU A 13 9.82 6.18 -7.93
CA GLU A 13 10.13 6.97 -9.13
C GLU A 13 9.14 8.12 -9.35
N ALA A 14 7.86 7.88 -9.06
CA ALA A 14 6.82 8.92 -9.06
C ALA A 14 7.05 10.02 -8.01
N GLN A 15 7.92 9.82 -7.02
CA GLN A 15 8.36 10.86 -6.08
C GLN A 15 9.65 11.54 -6.56
N THR A 16 10.57 10.74 -7.12
CA THR A 16 11.88 11.18 -7.62
C THR A 16 11.73 12.14 -8.81
N ILE A 17 10.67 12.00 -9.60
CA ILE A 17 10.38 12.90 -10.73
C ILE A 17 10.29 14.37 -10.30
N PHE A 18 9.80 14.65 -9.09
CA PHE A 18 9.72 16.02 -8.56
C PHE A 18 11.09 16.66 -8.29
N ASP A 19 12.16 15.88 -8.22
CA ASP A 19 13.53 16.38 -8.11
C ASP A 19 14.18 16.63 -9.48
N LYS A 20 13.52 16.18 -10.57
CA LYS A 20 14.05 16.20 -11.93
C LYS A 20 13.29 17.12 -12.88
N ILE A 21 11.99 17.31 -12.66
CA ILE A 21 11.17 18.14 -13.55
C ILE A 21 11.56 19.62 -13.41
N PRO A 22 11.46 20.41 -14.50
CA PRO A 22 11.70 21.84 -14.44
C PRO A 22 10.75 22.54 -13.45
N THR A 23 11.27 23.54 -12.73
CA THR A 23 10.50 24.42 -11.85
C THR A 23 10.40 25.82 -12.47
N PRO A 24 9.49 26.04 -13.44
CA PRO A 24 9.40 27.32 -14.13
C PRO A 24 8.89 28.41 -13.18
N SER A 25 9.48 29.60 -13.24
CA SER A 25 9.06 30.76 -12.45
C SER A 25 7.90 31.54 -13.08
N GLU A 26 7.50 31.19 -14.30
CA GLU A 26 6.41 31.84 -15.03
C GLU A 26 5.04 31.58 -14.37
N PRO A 27 4.19 32.61 -14.19
CA PRO A 27 2.85 32.43 -13.65
C PRO A 27 2.04 31.38 -14.41
N GLY A 28 1.46 30.43 -13.69
CA GLY A 28 0.62 29.37 -14.25
C GLY A 28 1.37 28.23 -14.94
N LYS A 29 2.71 28.20 -14.90
CA LYS A 29 3.52 27.11 -15.49
C LYS A 29 4.03 26.09 -14.46
N ALA A 30 4.15 26.48 -13.19
CA ALA A 30 4.56 25.59 -12.11
C ALA A 30 3.36 25.01 -11.35
N LEU A 31 3.59 23.86 -10.71
CA LEU A 31 2.69 23.33 -9.70
C LEU A 31 2.71 24.26 -8.48
N LEU A 32 1.53 24.66 -8.01
CA LEU A 32 1.39 25.43 -6.76
C LEU A 32 1.56 24.53 -5.53
N CYS A 33 1.20 23.25 -5.65
CA CYS A 33 1.30 22.28 -4.58
C CYS A 33 2.71 21.69 -4.47
N THR A 34 3.19 21.52 -3.24
CA THR A 34 4.43 20.79 -2.96
C THR A 34 4.11 19.32 -2.66
N PRO A 35 4.86 18.35 -3.21
CA PRO A 35 4.61 16.94 -2.96
C PRO A 35 4.99 16.56 -1.51
N LEU A 36 4.09 15.89 -0.81
CA LEU A 36 4.42 15.17 0.42
C LEU A 36 4.85 13.74 0.05
N LYS A 37 6.16 13.49 0.10
CA LYS A 37 6.75 12.19 -0.26
C LYS A 37 6.63 11.20 0.91
N ILE A 38 5.64 10.33 0.84
CA ILE A 38 5.36 9.32 1.88
C ILE A 38 6.16 8.04 1.59
N ASP A 39 6.84 7.52 2.60
CA ASP A 39 7.58 6.26 2.52
C ASP A 39 6.66 5.05 2.74
N TRP A 40 7.20 3.84 2.66
CA TRP A 40 6.43 2.63 2.94
C TRP A 40 5.89 2.68 4.37
N THR A 41 4.56 2.64 4.48
CA THR A 41 3.85 2.64 5.76
C THR A 41 3.40 1.24 6.16
N PHE A 42 3.33 1.02 7.46
CA PHE A 42 2.92 -0.23 8.09
C PHE A 42 2.40 0.06 9.50
N TYR A 43 1.63 -0.86 10.07
CA TYR A 43 1.40 -0.85 11.51
C TYR A 43 2.58 -1.56 12.19
N CYS A 44 3.09 -1.03 13.30
CA CYS A 44 4.16 -1.64 14.07
C CYS A 44 3.68 -1.98 15.48
N TYR A 45 3.80 -3.25 15.87
CA TYR A 45 3.38 -3.75 17.19
C TYR A 45 4.15 -3.08 18.35
N LYS A 46 5.44 -2.82 18.17
CA LYS A 46 6.27 -2.16 19.20
C LYS A 46 5.99 -0.66 19.34
N CYS A 47 5.64 0.00 18.25
CA CYS A 47 5.24 1.41 18.28
C CYS A 47 3.77 1.60 18.66
N ASP A 48 2.99 0.50 18.64
CA ASP A 48 1.54 0.49 18.77
C ASP A 48 0.86 1.53 17.87
N GLY A 49 1.20 1.51 16.57
CA GLY A 49 0.64 2.49 15.66
C GLY A 49 1.15 2.40 14.22
N MET A 50 0.52 3.22 13.37
CA MET A 50 0.97 3.44 12.01
C MET A 50 2.33 4.13 12.01
N ALA A 51 3.28 3.57 11.27
CA ALA A 51 4.61 4.11 11.11
C ALA A 51 5.08 3.97 9.65
N SER A 52 6.31 4.38 9.40
CA SER A 52 6.98 4.24 8.12
C SER A 52 8.44 3.82 8.33
N LEU A 53 9.12 3.43 7.26
CA LEU A 53 10.56 3.15 7.28
C LEU A 53 11.40 4.34 7.77
N ARG A 54 10.88 5.57 7.72
CA ARG A 54 11.56 6.77 8.23
C ARG A 54 11.32 7.04 9.71
N THR A 55 10.20 6.55 10.25
CA THR A 55 9.72 6.91 11.59
C THR A 55 9.77 5.76 12.58
N CYS A 56 10.01 4.52 12.12
CA CYS A 56 10.13 3.35 12.97
C CYS A 56 11.38 2.53 12.60
N PRO A 57 12.27 2.25 13.58
CA PRO A 57 13.49 1.47 13.35
C PRO A 57 13.30 -0.06 13.54
N HIS A 58 12.12 -0.53 13.94
CA HIS A 58 11.89 -1.96 14.22
C HIS A 58 11.81 -2.80 12.95
N ASP A 59 12.22 -4.06 12.99
CA ASP A 59 12.34 -4.94 11.81
C ASP A 59 11.00 -5.52 11.31
N LYS A 60 11.01 -6.29 10.21
CA LYS A 60 9.81 -6.78 9.52
C LYS A 60 8.92 -7.64 10.43
N GLU A 61 9.49 -8.33 11.41
CA GLU A 61 8.81 -9.20 12.36
C GLU A 61 7.87 -8.42 13.30
N ASP A 62 8.15 -7.14 13.53
CA ASP A 62 7.35 -6.26 14.39
C ASP A 62 6.32 -5.46 13.58
N ARG A 63 6.14 -5.76 12.28
CA ARG A 63 5.32 -4.97 11.36
C ARG A 63 4.18 -5.80 10.77
N VAL A 64 3.01 -5.18 10.65
CA VAL A 64 1.91 -5.69 9.84
C VAL A 64 2.00 -5.07 8.46
N LEU A 65 2.27 -5.91 7.47
CA LEU A 65 2.39 -5.51 6.08
C LEU A 65 1.73 -6.57 5.21
N LEU A 66 0.55 -6.24 4.70
CA LEU A 66 -0.24 -7.13 3.87
C LEU A 66 -0.43 -6.47 2.50
N SER A 67 0.06 -7.13 1.45
CA SER A 67 -0.14 -6.64 0.08
C SER A 67 -1.61 -6.70 -0.31
N GLY A 68 -2.05 -5.80 -1.19
CA GLY A 68 -3.41 -5.82 -1.72
C GLY A 68 -3.76 -7.15 -2.42
N THR A 69 -2.78 -7.80 -3.03
CA THR A 69 -2.94 -9.13 -3.65
C THR A 69 -3.22 -10.20 -2.59
N MET A 70 -2.46 -10.21 -1.50
CA MET A 70 -2.70 -11.13 -0.39
C MET A 70 -4.04 -10.87 0.30
N LEU A 71 -4.40 -9.59 0.51
CA LEU A 71 -5.72 -9.20 1.04
C LEU A 71 -6.86 -9.78 0.20
N ARG A 72 -6.84 -9.57 -1.13
CA ARG A 72 -7.88 -10.08 -2.01
C ARG A 72 -7.93 -11.60 -1.96
N LYS A 73 -6.78 -12.28 -1.90
CA LYS A 73 -6.71 -13.74 -1.79
C LYS A 73 -7.39 -14.23 -0.51
N MET A 74 -7.02 -13.66 0.64
CA MET A 74 -7.61 -14.01 1.94
C MET A 74 -9.13 -13.79 1.94
N LEU A 75 -9.61 -12.65 1.42
CA LEU A 75 -11.05 -12.35 1.34
C LEU A 75 -11.81 -13.33 0.42
N SER A 76 -11.25 -13.65 -0.76
CA SER A 76 -11.86 -14.61 -1.69
C SER A 76 -11.93 -16.04 -1.13
N GLU A 77 -10.92 -16.43 -0.34
CA GLU A 77 -10.80 -17.75 0.28
C GLU A 77 -11.53 -17.85 1.63
N GLY A 78 -12.10 -16.75 2.13
CA GLY A 78 -12.79 -16.70 3.42
C GLY A 78 -11.84 -16.75 4.62
N GLY A 79 -10.54 -16.50 4.41
CA GLY A 79 -9.54 -16.49 5.46
C GLY A 79 -9.66 -15.31 6.43
N ASP A 80 -8.89 -15.40 7.51
CA ASP A 80 -8.76 -14.31 8.49
C ASP A 80 -7.71 -13.31 8.03
N LEU A 81 -7.97 -12.04 8.32
CA LEU A 81 -6.99 -10.97 8.09
C LEU A 81 -6.16 -10.76 9.35
N PRO A 82 -4.88 -10.38 9.21
CA PRO A 82 -4.07 -9.98 10.36
C PRO A 82 -4.77 -8.90 11.17
N ASP A 83 -4.66 -9.02 12.49
CA ASP A 83 -5.11 -7.98 13.40
C ASP A 83 -4.43 -6.64 13.06
N HIS A 84 -5.14 -5.53 13.29
CA HIS A 84 -4.68 -4.15 13.01
C HIS A 84 -4.39 -3.83 11.54
N PHE A 85 -4.73 -4.72 10.58
CA PHE A 85 -4.61 -4.42 9.15
C PHE A 85 -5.64 -3.37 8.68
N GLY A 86 -6.88 -3.50 9.14
CA GLY A 86 -7.99 -2.66 8.72
C GLY A 86 -8.97 -2.41 9.86
N ARG A 87 -9.87 -1.45 9.66
CA ARG A 87 -11.00 -1.23 10.57
C ARG A 87 -12.04 -2.34 10.38
N ASP A 88 -12.57 -2.87 11.47
CA ASP A 88 -13.51 -4.00 11.43
C ASP A 88 -14.73 -3.73 10.55
N GLU A 89 -15.25 -2.50 10.57
CA GLU A 89 -16.42 -2.11 9.78
C GLU A 89 -16.12 -2.12 8.28
N VAL A 90 -14.91 -1.74 7.89
CA VAL A 90 -14.45 -1.77 6.50
C VAL A 90 -14.21 -3.21 6.06
N VAL A 91 -13.56 -4.02 6.90
CA VAL A 91 -13.30 -5.44 6.62
C VAL A 91 -14.61 -6.21 6.44
N ALA A 92 -15.62 -5.95 7.29
CA ALA A 92 -16.92 -6.59 7.18
C ALA A 92 -17.62 -6.29 5.85
N ILE A 93 -17.55 -5.04 5.37
CA ILE A 93 -18.10 -4.65 4.07
C ILE A 93 -17.38 -5.38 2.93
N LEU A 94 -16.04 -5.41 2.97
CA LEU A 94 -15.24 -6.09 1.96
C LEU A 94 -15.54 -7.59 1.95
N ARG A 95 -15.54 -8.23 3.12
CA ARG A 95 -15.83 -9.66 3.27
C ARG A 95 -17.20 -10.01 2.69
N LYS A 96 -18.25 -9.26 3.05
CA LYS A 96 -19.60 -9.44 2.50
C LYS A 96 -19.62 -9.35 0.97
N TYR A 97 -18.88 -8.40 0.40
CA TYR A 97 -18.76 -8.28 -1.05
C TYR A 97 -18.09 -9.52 -1.67
N TYR A 98 -16.92 -9.92 -1.18
CA TYR A 98 -16.18 -11.07 -1.74
C TYR A 98 -16.93 -12.40 -1.57
N GLU A 99 -17.65 -12.59 -0.46
CA GLU A 99 -18.49 -13.77 -0.23
C GLU A 99 -19.70 -13.84 -1.16
N SER A 100 -20.20 -12.69 -1.63
CA SER A 100 -21.33 -12.63 -2.56
C SER A 100 -20.97 -12.97 -4.01
N LEU A 101 -19.68 -13.05 -4.35
CA LEU A 101 -19.22 -13.33 -5.70
C LEU A 101 -19.42 -14.81 -6.04
N THR A 102 -20.21 -15.07 -7.09
CA THR A 102 -20.41 -16.42 -7.65
C THR A 102 -19.17 -16.93 -8.37
N ASP A 103 -18.49 -16.04 -9.09
CA ASP A 103 -17.26 -16.34 -9.82
C ASP A 103 -16.05 -15.87 -8.99
N LYS A 104 -15.44 -16.79 -8.26
CA LYS A 104 -14.22 -16.51 -7.51
C LYS A 104 -13.02 -16.46 -8.45
N VAL A 105 -12.43 -15.28 -8.58
CA VAL A 105 -11.21 -15.10 -9.37
C VAL A 105 -10.03 -15.76 -8.64
N GLU A 106 -9.29 -16.60 -9.35
CA GLU A 106 -8.02 -17.14 -8.84
C GLU A 106 -6.98 -16.02 -8.75
N ILE A 107 -6.50 -15.76 -7.54
CA ILE A 107 -5.52 -14.71 -7.30
C ILE A 107 -4.14 -15.33 -7.24
N LYS A 108 -3.37 -15.10 -8.31
CA LYS A 108 -1.96 -15.50 -8.39
C LYS A 108 -1.11 -14.57 -7.52
N LEU A 109 -0.29 -15.16 -6.65
CA LEU A 109 0.68 -14.43 -5.86
C LEU A 109 1.91 -14.13 -6.74
N HIS A 110 2.40 -12.90 -6.68
CA HIS A 110 3.67 -12.46 -7.27
C HIS A 110 4.66 -12.14 -6.14
N GLY A 111 5.96 -12.11 -6.40
CA GLY A 111 7.00 -11.92 -5.36
C GLY A 111 6.81 -10.67 -4.49
N ALA A 112 6.31 -9.57 -5.07
CA ALA A 112 6.00 -8.34 -4.32
C ALA A 112 4.82 -8.50 -3.31
N ALA A 113 4.08 -9.61 -3.37
CA ALA A 113 2.93 -9.85 -2.50
C ALA A 113 3.30 -10.33 -1.10
N THR A 114 4.50 -10.88 -0.90
CA THR A 114 4.98 -11.44 0.39
C THR A 114 5.73 -10.43 1.24
N GLY A 115 6.02 -9.22 0.71
CA GLY A 115 6.74 -8.18 1.45
C GLY A 115 8.24 -8.44 1.58
N ASP A 116 8.80 -9.29 0.73
CA ASP A 116 10.25 -9.54 0.63
C ASP A 116 10.99 -8.43 -0.11
#